data_AF-A0A2V5JM13-F1
#
_entry.id   AF-A0A2V5JM13-F1
#
_cell.length_a   1.000
_cell.length_b   1.000
_cell.length_c   1.000
_cell.angle_alpha   90.00
_cell.angle_beta   90.00
_cell.angle_gamma   90.00
#
_symmetry.space_group_name_H-M   'P 1'
#
loop_
_entity.id
_entity.type
_entity.pdbx_description
1 polymer ?
#
loop_
_entity_poly.entity_id
_entity_poly.type
_entity_poly.pdbx_seq_one_letter_code
_entity_poly.pdbx_strand_id
1 'polypeptide(L)'
;MVMILSILRSASLFFLVPACGFAASNVVNMSHYDMMRPDFDAMKREGIIGVIHEATYPKLARDSKYVDRQMGALRAGLLWGAYHYADATDPVRQADHFLSVVSSCWMQANPVVRASSGVLLVLDFEKNGHYPGGSMRPDQAVAFVERIHERTGVYPGIYGSEYYLRRVLNSPKVSYAQKRTLTNCWLWIANYHYQPRATAPWDYWALWQYCGDGKCDLPRSAYPIGVANIRKAERNIFRGNQSDLQDFWQRRAWNPAGGKPRPEPERALTAGL
;
A
#
# COMPACT_ATOMS: atom_id res chain seq x y z
N MET A 1 -61.31 -24.67 -39.16
CA MET A 1 -60.86 -23.72 -38.13
C MET A 1 -59.53 -24.24 -37.61
N VAL A 2 -58.40 -23.70 -38.10
CA VAL A 2 -57.05 -24.21 -37.80
C VAL A 2 -56.45 -23.35 -36.69
N MET A 3 -56.15 -23.95 -35.54
CA MET A 3 -55.43 -23.31 -34.43
C MET A 3 -53.92 -23.39 -34.68
N ILE A 4 -53.27 -22.24 -34.80
CA ILE A 4 -51.81 -22.13 -34.82
C ILE A 4 -51.34 -21.87 -33.38
N LEU A 5 -50.65 -22.85 -32.78
CA LEU A 5 -49.98 -22.70 -31.49
C LEU A 5 -48.70 -21.86 -31.67
N SER A 6 -48.62 -20.72 -30.98
CA SER A 6 -47.43 -19.87 -30.93
C SER A 6 -46.45 -20.42 -29.89
N ILE A 7 -45.26 -20.82 -30.34
CA ILE A 7 -44.15 -21.28 -29.49
C ILE A 7 -43.39 -20.03 -29.04
N LEU A 8 -43.59 -19.60 -27.79
CA LEU A 8 -42.71 -18.61 -27.16
C LEU A 8 -41.35 -19.26 -26.85
N ARG A 9 -40.32 -18.88 -27.63
CA ARG A 9 -38.92 -19.16 -27.31
C ARG A 9 -38.51 -18.29 -26.12
N SER A 10 -38.39 -18.90 -24.95
CA SER A 10 -37.76 -18.26 -23.79
C SER A 10 -36.26 -18.16 -24.03
N ALA A 11 -35.79 -16.97 -24.36
CA ALA A 11 -34.37 -16.66 -24.44
C ALA A 11 -33.85 -16.43 -23.00
N SER A 12 -33.28 -17.47 -22.39
CA SER A 12 -32.52 -17.32 -21.16
C SER A 12 -31.24 -16.54 -21.46
N LEU A 13 -31.26 -15.23 -21.19
CA LEU A 13 -30.03 -14.43 -21.12
C LEU A 13 -29.21 -14.92 -19.92
N PHE A 14 -28.20 -15.74 -20.19
CA PHE A 14 -27.08 -15.88 -19.26
C PHE A 14 -26.33 -14.55 -19.24
N PHE A 15 -26.54 -13.76 -18.19
CA PHE A 15 -25.62 -12.69 -17.86
C PHE A 15 -24.27 -13.34 -17.55
N LEU A 16 -23.37 -13.33 -18.53
CA LEU A 16 -21.95 -13.50 -18.31
C LEU A 16 -21.53 -12.31 -17.44
N VAL A 17 -21.54 -12.51 -16.12
CA VAL A 17 -20.83 -11.63 -15.19
C VAL A 17 -19.37 -11.65 -15.65
N PRO A 18 -18.78 -10.50 -16.03
CA PRO A 18 -17.36 -10.46 -16.32
C PRO A 18 -16.64 -10.99 -15.09
N ALA A 19 -15.81 -12.02 -15.26
CA ALA A 19 -14.86 -12.46 -14.25
C ALA A 19 -13.75 -11.41 -14.09
N CYS A 20 -14.12 -10.16 -13.82
CA CYS A 20 -13.23 -9.23 -13.16
C CYS A 20 -13.28 -9.63 -11.68
N GLY A 21 -12.31 -10.46 -11.26
CA GLY A 21 -12.11 -10.74 -9.85
C GLY A 21 -12.14 -9.42 -9.10
N PHE A 22 -13.11 -9.26 -8.20
CA PHE A 22 -13.34 -8.02 -7.48
C PHE A 22 -12.01 -7.56 -6.87
N ALA A 23 -11.49 -6.41 -7.31
CA ALA A 23 -10.40 -5.73 -6.64
C ALA A 23 -10.94 -5.32 -5.27
N ALA A 24 -10.76 -6.19 -4.29
CA ALA A 24 -11.42 -6.07 -3.01
C ALA A 24 -10.62 -5.09 -2.12
N SER A 25 -11.34 -4.25 -1.38
CA SER A 25 -10.74 -3.29 -0.47
C SER A 25 -10.19 -3.99 0.78
N ASN A 26 -8.96 -4.50 0.65
CA ASN A 26 -8.39 -5.47 1.59
C ASN A 26 -7.13 -4.97 2.30
N VAL A 27 -6.79 -3.69 2.14
CA VAL A 27 -5.67 -3.08 2.85
C VAL A 27 -6.17 -1.83 3.58
N VAL A 28 -5.80 -1.72 4.85
CA VAL A 28 -6.06 -0.55 5.69
C VAL A 28 -4.72 0.11 5.99
N ASN A 29 -4.66 1.43 5.99
CA ASN A 29 -3.53 2.12 6.58
C ASN A 29 -3.96 2.96 7.79
N MET A 30 -3.02 3.27 8.67
CA MET A 30 -3.28 3.91 9.96
C MET A 30 -2.05 4.60 10.53
N SER A 31 -2.28 5.52 11.46
CA SER A 31 -1.26 6.31 12.14
C SER A 31 -1.63 6.59 13.60
N HIS A 32 -0.80 7.31 14.33
CA HIS A 32 -1.10 7.75 15.69
C HIS A 32 -2.37 8.60 15.81
N TYR A 33 -2.83 9.23 14.70
CA TYR A 33 -4.10 9.98 14.66
C TYR A 33 -5.34 9.09 14.81
N ASP A 34 -5.24 7.79 14.51
CA ASP A 34 -6.30 6.84 14.82
C ASP A 34 -6.37 6.64 16.33
N MET A 35 -7.27 7.34 17.03
CA MET A 35 -7.24 7.35 18.50
C MET A 35 -7.79 6.08 19.16
N MET A 36 -8.59 5.30 18.44
CA MET A 36 -9.13 4.04 18.93
C MET A 36 -8.09 2.92 18.98
N ARG A 37 -8.38 1.88 19.78
CA ARG A 37 -7.71 0.59 19.70
C ARG A 37 -8.32 -0.21 18.54
N PRO A 38 -7.60 -0.51 17.45
CA PRO A 38 -8.16 -1.25 16.33
C PRO A 38 -8.52 -2.69 16.71
N ASP A 39 -9.67 -3.17 16.25
CA ASP A 39 -10.06 -4.59 16.33
C ASP A 39 -9.54 -5.33 15.09
N PHE A 40 -8.30 -5.81 15.16
CA PHE A 40 -7.64 -6.52 14.06
C PHE A 40 -8.28 -7.87 13.74
N ASP A 41 -8.86 -8.56 14.72
CA ASP A 41 -9.56 -9.83 14.49
C ASP A 41 -10.85 -9.60 13.69
N ALA A 42 -11.61 -8.54 14.01
CA ALA A 42 -12.75 -8.12 13.20
C ALA A 42 -12.33 -7.67 11.80
N MET A 43 -11.23 -6.91 11.65
CA MET A 43 -10.69 -6.55 10.34
C MET A 43 -10.41 -7.80 9.50
N LYS A 44 -9.77 -8.82 10.09
CA LYS A 44 -9.49 -10.09 9.41
C LYS A 44 -10.78 -10.80 8.97
N ARG A 45 -11.79 -10.87 9.85
CA ARG A 45 -13.11 -11.47 9.53
C ARG A 45 -13.85 -10.71 8.42
N GLU A 46 -13.68 -9.40 8.35
CA GLU A 46 -14.24 -8.53 7.31
C GLU A 46 -13.42 -8.54 5.99
N GLY A 47 -12.38 -9.37 5.89
CA GLY A 47 -11.65 -9.59 4.65
C GLY A 47 -10.41 -8.72 4.46
N ILE A 48 -9.97 -7.97 5.48
CA ILE A 48 -8.67 -7.28 5.42
C ILE A 48 -7.55 -8.31 5.41
N ILE A 49 -6.59 -8.09 4.51
CA ILE A 49 -5.42 -8.95 4.31
C ILE A 49 -4.17 -8.29 4.90
N GLY A 50 -4.03 -6.97 4.74
CA GLY A 50 -2.84 -6.25 5.16
C GLY A 50 -3.13 -4.91 5.84
N VAL A 51 -2.21 -4.50 6.70
CA VAL A 51 -2.19 -3.20 7.37
C VAL A 51 -0.86 -2.52 7.07
N ILE A 52 -0.89 -1.24 6.68
CA ILE A 52 0.31 -0.39 6.55
C ILE A 52 0.24 0.72 7.59
N HIS A 53 1.20 0.79 8.51
CA HIS A 53 1.16 1.71 9.65
C HIS A 53 2.29 2.74 9.61
N GLU A 54 2.02 3.98 10.02
CA GLU A 54 3.08 4.97 10.24
C GLU A 54 4.08 4.45 11.28
N ALA A 55 5.34 4.29 10.92
CA ALA A 55 6.37 3.92 11.91
C ALA A 55 7.09 5.15 12.44
N THR A 56 7.35 6.10 11.55
CA THR A 56 8.15 7.29 11.85
C THR A 56 7.66 8.49 11.08
N TYR A 57 7.83 9.67 11.67
CA TYR A 57 7.46 10.95 11.08
C TYR A 57 8.42 12.05 11.56
N PRO A 58 8.38 13.27 11.02
CA PRO A 58 9.30 14.33 11.40
C PRO A 58 9.14 14.74 12.87
N LYS A 59 10.22 15.07 13.58
CA LYS A 59 11.62 15.15 13.14
C LYS A 59 12.40 13.92 13.64
N LEU A 60 12.22 12.76 12.99
CA LEU A 60 12.74 11.46 13.46
C LEU A 60 12.03 10.99 14.74
N ALA A 61 10.73 11.21 14.80
CA ALA A 61 9.86 10.65 15.83
C ALA A 61 9.40 9.25 15.44
N ARG A 62 9.21 8.40 16.45
CA ARG A 62 8.54 7.11 16.32
C ARG A 62 7.05 7.29 16.61
N ASP A 63 6.19 6.68 15.80
CA ASP A 63 4.78 6.53 16.13
C ASP A 63 4.61 5.68 17.39
N SER A 64 4.01 6.27 18.42
CA SER A 64 3.83 5.63 19.73
C SER A 64 2.95 4.39 19.72
N LYS A 65 2.09 4.21 18.71
CA LYS A 65 1.15 3.09 18.57
C LYS A 65 1.67 1.97 17.68
N TYR A 66 2.75 2.22 16.93
CA TYR A 66 3.26 1.31 15.92
C TYR A 66 3.52 -0.10 16.46
N VAL A 67 4.24 -0.22 17.58
CA VAL A 67 4.62 -1.54 18.13
C VAL A 67 3.42 -2.36 18.60
N ASP A 68 2.51 -1.75 19.34
CA ASP A 68 1.32 -2.43 19.88
C ASP A 68 0.39 -2.88 18.74
N ARG A 69 0.25 -2.05 17.72
CA ARG A 69 -0.57 -2.36 16.54
C ARG A 69 0.08 -3.39 15.63
N GLN A 70 1.40 -3.38 15.49
CA GLN A 70 2.13 -4.45 14.81
C GLN A 70 1.85 -5.78 15.49
N MET A 71 1.98 -5.85 16.82
CA MET A 71 1.70 -7.08 17.58
C MET A 71 0.24 -7.54 17.44
N GLY A 72 -0.71 -6.61 17.49
CA GLY A 72 -2.13 -6.91 17.31
C GLY A 72 -2.46 -7.46 15.92
N ALA A 73 -1.97 -6.79 14.88
CA ALA A 73 -2.20 -7.19 13.50
C ALA A 73 -1.54 -8.55 13.16
N LEU A 74 -0.30 -8.76 13.59
CA LEU A 74 0.40 -10.03 13.38
C LEU A 74 -0.30 -11.19 14.10
N ARG A 75 -0.81 -10.98 15.32
CA ARG A 75 -1.59 -11.99 16.05
C ARG A 75 -2.89 -12.36 15.33
N ALA A 76 -3.55 -11.40 14.70
CA ALA A 76 -4.75 -11.62 13.88
C ALA A 76 -4.44 -12.26 12.50
N GLY A 77 -3.15 -12.52 12.18
CA GLY A 77 -2.73 -13.08 10.90
C GLY A 77 -2.87 -12.11 9.72
N LEU A 78 -2.74 -10.81 9.97
CA LEU A 78 -2.68 -9.77 8.93
C LEU A 78 -1.23 -9.55 8.47
N LEU A 79 -1.06 -9.23 7.19
CA LEU A 79 0.21 -8.77 6.64
C LEU A 79 0.54 -7.39 7.19
N TRP A 80 1.82 -7.11 7.42
CA TRP A 80 2.26 -5.86 8.04
C TRP A 80 3.15 -5.03 7.12
N GLY A 81 2.87 -3.73 7.08
CA GLY A 81 3.64 -2.73 6.38
C GLY A 81 3.89 -1.53 7.27
N ALA A 82 4.92 -0.78 6.93
CA ALA A 82 5.36 0.39 7.65
C ALA A 82 5.58 1.54 6.67
N TYR A 83 5.19 2.75 7.03
CA TYR A 83 5.53 3.94 6.27
C TYR A 83 6.28 4.99 7.10
N HIS A 84 7.04 5.82 6.40
CA HIS A 84 7.68 7.01 6.96
C HIS A 84 7.07 8.27 6.33
N TYR A 85 6.50 9.15 7.16
CA TYR A 85 6.06 10.48 6.74
C TYR A 85 7.28 11.39 6.54
N ALA A 86 7.50 11.85 5.32
CA ALA A 86 8.73 12.54 4.97
C ALA A 86 8.66 14.06 5.12
N ASP A 87 9.80 14.68 5.48
CA ASP A 87 10.03 16.11 5.34
C ASP A 87 11.27 16.44 4.50
N ALA A 88 11.56 17.74 4.31
CA ALA A 88 12.71 18.19 3.54
C ALA A 88 14.04 18.17 4.33
N THR A 89 14.11 17.53 5.50
CA THR A 89 15.39 17.31 6.20
C THR A 89 16.20 16.20 5.53
N ASP A 90 17.30 15.77 6.17
CA ASP A 90 18.23 14.79 5.61
C ASP A 90 17.52 13.45 5.27
N PRO A 91 17.43 13.07 3.98
CA PRO A 91 16.71 11.86 3.57
C PRO A 91 17.40 10.56 4.00
N VAL A 92 18.74 10.55 4.09
CA VAL A 92 19.52 9.36 4.51
C VAL A 92 19.29 9.12 6.00
N ARG A 93 19.32 10.17 6.82
CA ARG A 93 19.01 10.07 8.25
C ARG A 93 17.57 9.64 8.51
N GLN A 94 16.62 10.15 7.73
CA GLN A 94 15.22 9.72 7.78
C GLN A 94 15.09 8.22 7.44
N ALA A 95 15.74 7.74 6.37
CA ALA A 95 15.72 6.33 5.98
C ALA A 95 16.35 5.41 7.05
N ASP A 96 17.52 5.77 7.57
CA ASP A 96 18.20 4.98 8.61
C ASP A 96 17.40 4.93 9.92
N HIS A 97 16.78 6.03 10.32
CA HIS A 97 15.89 6.06 11.47
C HIS A 97 14.65 5.19 11.27
N PHE A 98 14.00 5.30 10.11
CA PHE A 98 12.84 4.49 9.76
C PHE A 98 13.15 2.99 9.85
N LEU A 99 14.25 2.53 9.24
CA LEU A 99 14.66 1.12 9.31
C LEU A 99 15.02 0.67 10.72
N SER A 100 15.68 1.53 11.51
CA SER A 100 16.02 1.23 12.91
C SER A 100 14.77 1.00 13.76
N VAL A 101 13.75 1.85 13.62
CA VAL A 101 12.47 1.70 14.32
C VAL A 101 11.75 0.43 13.86
N VAL A 102 11.62 0.21 12.55
CA VAL A 102 10.95 -0.96 12.00
C VAL A 102 11.62 -2.25 12.49
N SER A 103 12.94 -2.34 12.41
CA SER A 103 13.70 -3.52 12.87
C SER A 103 13.54 -3.75 14.37
N SER A 104 13.71 -2.70 15.19
CA SER A 104 13.61 -2.81 16.64
C SER A 104 12.22 -3.26 17.10
N CYS A 105 11.16 -2.75 16.48
CA CYS A 105 9.79 -3.17 16.77
C CYS A 105 9.50 -4.59 16.23
N TRP A 106 10.00 -4.94 15.04
CA TRP A 106 9.84 -6.29 14.48
C TRP A 106 10.43 -7.37 15.38
N MET A 107 11.59 -7.09 15.99
CA MET A 107 12.26 -8.03 16.90
C MET A 107 11.50 -8.29 18.20
N GLN A 108 10.59 -7.39 18.60
CA GLN A 108 9.73 -7.57 19.78
C GLN A 108 8.55 -8.51 19.52
N ALA A 109 8.17 -8.72 18.26
CA ALA A 109 7.10 -9.66 17.93
C ALA A 109 7.56 -11.11 18.14
N ASN A 110 6.66 -11.95 18.67
CA ASN A 110 6.91 -13.38 18.85
C ASN A 110 7.30 -14.00 17.49
N PRO A 111 8.43 -14.72 17.37
CA PRO A 111 8.85 -15.37 16.11
C PRO A 111 7.76 -16.22 15.44
N VAL A 112 6.88 -16.85 16.22
CA VAL A 112 5.79 -17.70 15.71
C VAL A 112 4.74 -16.90 14.94
N VAL A 113 4.48 -15.64 15.33
CA VAL A 113 3.48 -14.78 14.67
C VAL A 113 4.08 -13.85 13.62
N ARG A 114 5.42 -13.81 13.50
CA ARG A 114 6.07 -13.10 12.41
C ARG A 114 5.76 -13.85 11.12
N ALA A 115 4.85 -13.30 10.32
CA ALA A 115 4.60 -13.83 8.99
C ALA A 115 5.93 -13.93 8.23
N SER A 116 6.11 -15.01 7.48
CA SER A 116 7.28 -15.22 6.61
C SER A 116 7.46 -14.11 5.55
N SER A 117 6.45 -13.25 5.41
CA SER A 117 6.38 -12.15 4.46
C SER A 117 7.25 -10.96 4.85
N GLY A 118 7.55 -10.71 6.13
CA GLY A 118 8.30 -9.51 6.54
C GLY A 118 7.45 -8.23 6.61
N VAL A 119 8.11 -7.06 6.51
CA VAL A 119 7.52 -5.71 6.57
C VAL A 119 7.56 -5.03 5.20
N LEU A 120 6.40 -4.65 4.68
CA LEU A 120 6.31 -3.86 3.45
C LEU A 120 6.66 -2.40 3.76
N LEU A 121 7.78 -1.90 3.24
CA LEU A 121 8.28 -0.54 3.51
C LEU A 121 7.71 0.47 2.53
N VAL A 122 7.37 1.67 3.01
CA VAL A 122 6.81 2.76 2.20
C VAL A 122 7.43 4.10 2.59
N LEU A 123 7.77 4.91 1.60
CA LEU A 123 7.98 6.34 1.72
C LEU A 123 6.65 7.05 1.48
N ASP A 124 6.14 7.77 2.48
CA ASP A 124 5.02 8.70 2.31
C ASP A 124 5.58 10.03 1.77
N PHE A 125 5.44 10.22 0.45
CA PHE A 125 6.00 11.32 -0.32
C PHE A 125 4.91 12.33 -0.70
N GLU A 126 4.42 13.04 0.31
CA GLU A 126 3.36 14.02 0.14
C GLU A 126 3.79 15.45 0.51
N LYS A 127 2.82 16.38 0.44
CA LYS A 127 3.04 17.74 0.90
C LYS A 127 3.03 17.75 2.43
N ASN A 128 4.19 17.93 3.04
CA ASN A 128 4.27 18.14 4.48
C ASN A 128 3.64 19.47 4.90
N GLY A 129 2.40 19.39 5.39
CA GLY A 129 1.68 20.48 6.06
C GLY A 129 1.57 20.29 7.58
N HIS A 130 2.03 19.14 8.09
CA HIS A 130 1.80 18.71 9.47
C HIS A 130 2.94 19.09 10.41
N TYR A 131 4.18 19.14 9.89
CA TYR A 131 5.38 19.33 10.70
C TYR A 131 6.31 20.41 10.12
N PRO A 132 7.12 21.08 10.96
CA PRO A 132 8.21 21.92 10.46
C PRO A 132 9.21 21.09 9.66
N GLY A 133 9.81 21.66 8.61
CA GLY A 133 10.81 20.96 7.78
C GLY A 133 10.50 21.00 6.28
N GLY A 134 9.28 21.41 5.90
CA GLY A 134 8.87 21.52 4.50
C GLY A 134 8.69 20.16 3.82
N SER A 135 8.28 20.16 2.56
CA SER A 135 8.05 18.94 1.80
C SER A 135 9.35 18.36 1.23
N MET A 136 9.52 17.05 1.36
CA MET A 136 10.60 16.33 0.69
C MET A 136 10.59 16.61 -0.83
N ARG A 137 11.77 16.85 -1.41
CA ARG A 137 11.94 17.03 -2.86
C ARG A 137 12.20 15.71 -3.58
N PRO A 138 12.03 15.65 -4.92
CA PRO A 138 12.33 14.45 -5.70
C PRO A 138 13.76 13.90 -5.56
N ASP A 139 14.77 14.77 -5.50
CA ASP A 139 16.16 14.36 -5.29
C ASP A 139 16.38 13.75 -3.90
N GLN A 140 15.66 14.24 -2.89
CA GLN A 140 15.67 13.68 -1.55
C GLN A 140 14.93 12.35 -1.47
N ALA A 141 13.80 12.21 -2.18
CA ALA A 141 13.09 10.94 -2.29
C ALA A 141 13.98 9.86 -2.93
N VAL A 142 14.74 10.21 -3.97
CA VAL A 142 15.74 9.32 -4.59
C VAL A 142 16.77 8.86 -3.55
N ALA A 143 17.40 9.78 -2.83
CA ALA A 143 18.38 9.45 -1.81
C ALA A 143 17.79 8.57 -0.68
N PHE A 144 16.54 8.83 -0.27
CA PHE A 144 15.84 8.02 0.72
C PHE A 144 15.66 6.58 0.22
N VAL A 145 15.09 6.38 -0.97
CA VAL A 145 14.78 5.03 -1.47
C VAL A 145 16.02 4.23 -1.84
N GLU A 146 17.08 4.89 -2.33
CA GLU A 146 18.38 4.26 -2.56
C GLU A 146 19.00 3.81 -1.24
N ARG A 147 18.91 4.62 -0.18
CA ARG A 147 19.39 4.24 1.15
C ARG A 147 18.61 3.06 1.72
N ILE A 148 17.28 3.01 1.55
CA ILE A 148 16.49 1.83 1.93
C ILE A 148 16.98 0.59 1.17
N HIS A 149 17.16 0.70 -0.15
CA HIS A 149 17.62 -0.42 -0.97
C HIS A 149 19.02 -0.90 -0.58
N GLU A 150 19.96 0.01 -0.35
CA GLU A 150 21.32 -0.33 0.11
C GLU A 150 21.30 -1.14 1.41
N ARG A 151 20.42 -0.78 2.36
CA ARG A 151 20.36 -1.40 3.69
C ARG A 151 19.55 -2.69 3.74
N THR A 152 18.65 -2.91 2.78
CA THR A 152 17.63 -3.97 2.88
C THR A 152 17.59 -4.91 1.67
N GLY A 153 18.18 -4.51 0.54
CA GLY A 153 18.05 -5.20 -0.75
C GLY A 153 16.70 -5.01 -1.45
N VAL A 154 15.74 -4.29 -0.84
CA VAL A 154 14.41 -4.05 -1.43
C VAL A 154 14.17 -2.55 -1.65
N TYR A 155 13.49 -2.20 -2.74
CA TYR A 155 12.98 -0.85 -2.93
C TYR A 155 11.63 -0.70 -2.18
N PRO A 156 11.43 0.39 -1.43
CA PRO A 156 10.16 0.65 -0.75
C PRO A 156 9.05 1.00 -1.77
N GLY A 157 7.82 1.08 -1.30
CA GLY A 157 6.75 1.76 -2.02
C GLY A 157 6.88 3.26 -1.91
N ILE A 158 6.26 3.99 -2.84
CA ILE A 158 6.07 5.43 -2.72
C ILE A 158 4.56 5.70 -2.65
N TYR A 159 4.15 6.37 -1.57
CA TYR A 159 2.81 6.91 -1.40
C TYR A 159 2.74 8.38 -1.81
N GLY A 160 1.62 8.78 -2.40
CA GLY A 160 1.25 10.19 -2.54
C GLY A 160 -0.05 10.37 -3.31
N SER A 161 -0.67 11.55 -3.20
CA SER A 161 -1.86 11.88 -3.99
C SER A 161 -1.54 11.98 -5.49
N GLU A 162 -2.49 11.54 -6.34
CA GLU A 162 -2.35 11.60 -7.81
C GLU A 162 -1.95 13.02 -8.27
N TYR A 163 -2.60 14.04 -7.71
CA TYR A 163 -2.31 15.44 -8.03
C TYR A 163 -0.88 15.84 -7.63
N TYR A 164 -0.47 15.52 -6.39
CA TYR A 164 0.83 15.94 -5.87
C TYR A 164 1.98 15.27 -6.63
N LEU A 165 1.92 13.95 -6.80
CA LEU A 165 2.92 13.18 -7.53
C LEU A 165 3.06 13.70 -8.97
N ARG A 166 1.93 13.90 -9.68
CA ARG A 166 1.94 14.45 -11.04
C ARG A 166 2.59 15.81 -11.09
N ARG A 167 2.30 16.70 -10.14
CA ARG A 167 2.86 18.06 -10.11
C ARG A 167 4.36 18.06 -9.83
N VAL A 168 4.81 17.30 -8.85
CA VAL A 168 6.18 17.33 -8.36
C VAL A 168 7.11 16.56 -9.28
N LEU A 169 6.69 15.40 -9.78
CA LEU A 169 7.54 14.50 -10.58
C LEU A 169 7.57 14.86 -12.08
N ASN A 170 6.63 15.64 -12.59
CA ASN A 170 6.71 16.19 -13.95
C ASN A 170 7.43 17.55 -14.04
N SER A 171 7.94 18.07 -12.92
CA SER A 171 8.76 19.28 -12.94
C SER A 171 9.99 19.09 -13.85
N PRO A 172 10.38 20.11 -14.65
CA PRO A 172 11.58 20.05 -15.49
C PRO A 172 12.88 19.94 -14.68
N LYS A 173 12.82 20.18 -13.37
CA LYS A 173 13.95 19.99 -12.44
C LYS A 173 14.20 18.52 -12.08
N VAL A 174 13.26 17.62 -12.39
CA VAL A 174 13.40 16.19 -12.10
C VAL A 174 14.01 15.51 -13.33
N SER A 175 15.24 15.02 -13.17
CA SER A 175 15.98 14.39 -14.25
C SER A 175 15.39 13.02 -14.63
N TYR A 176 15.70 12.55 -15.84
CA TYR A 176 15.34 11.20 -16.27
C TYR A 176 15.93 10.11 -15.36
N ALA A 177 17.17 10.31 -14.89
CA ALA A 177 17.82 9.39 -13.97
C ALA A 177 17.06 9.27 -12.63
N GLN A 178 16.63 10.41 -12.06
CA GLN A 178 15.82 10.42 -10.84
C GLN A 178 14.50 9.68 -11.04
N LYS A 179 13.79 9.94 -12.15
CA LYS A 179 12.56 9.23 -12.50
C LYS A 179 12.80 7.72 -12.59
N ARG A 180 13.88 7.30 -13.25
CA ARG A 180 14.25 5.89 -13.41
C ARG A 180 14.52 5.22 -12.06
N THR A 181 15.22 5.88 -11.14
CA THR A 181 15.41 5.33 -9.79
C THR A 181 14.07 5.16 -9.06
N LEU A 182 13.19 6.16 -9.12
CA LEU A 182 11.87 6.09 -8.48
C LEU A 182 10.98 4.97 -9.06
N THR A 183 11.12 4.63 -10.35
CA THR A 183 10.36 3.50 -10.94
C THR A 183 10.75 2.11 -10.43
N ASN A 184 11.86 1.98 -9.70
CA ASN A 184 12.17 0.74 -8.98
C ASN A 184 11.23 0.51 -7.78
N CYS A 185 10.65 1.60 -7.26
CA CYS A 185 9.66 1.58 -6.19
C CYS A 185 8.27 1.29 -6.76
N TRP A 186 7.44 0.55 -6.03
CA TRP A 186 6.04 0.35 -6.42
C TRP A 186 5.19 1.55 -5.98
N LEU A 187 4.12 1.84 -6.73
CA LEU A 187 3.28 3.02 -6.49
C LEU A 187 2.05 2.68 -5.64
N TRP A 188 1.90 3.41 -4.53
CA TRP A 188 0.67 3.54 -3.75
C TRP A 188 0.09 4.93 -3.99
N ILE A 189 -1.06 5.03 -4.64
CA ILE A 189 -1.61 6.31 -5.08
C ILE A 189 -2.90 6.65 -4.35
N ALA A 190 -3.03 7.90 -3.90
CA ALA A 190 -4.27 8.38 -3.31
C ALA A 190 -5.11 9.18 -4.31
N ASN A 191 -6.39 8.81 -4.44
CA ASN A 191 -7.42 9.61 -5.10
C ASN A 191 -8.79 9.21 -4.54
N TYR A 192 -9.50 10.15 -3.92
CA TYR A 192 -10.77 9.85 -3.22
C TYR A 192 -12.01 10.11 -4.07
N HIS A 193 -11.82 10.54 -5.33
CA HIS A 193 -12.89 10.98 -6.23
C HIS A 193 -13.18 9.98 -7.34
N TYR A 194 -12.15 9.29 -7.82
CA TYR A 194 -12.24 8.31 -8.92
C TYR A 194 -11.05 7.36 -8.90
N GLN A 195 -11.16 6.24 -9.62
CA GLN A 195 -10.05 5.31 -9.80
C GLN A 195 -8.88 6.01 -10.50
N PRO A 196 -7.68 6.06 -9.89
CA PRO A 196 -6.59 6.86 -10.38
C PRO A 196 -6.00 6.27 -11.66
N ARG A 197 -5.41 7.14 -12.47
CA ARG A 197 -4.49 6.71 -13.52
C ARG A 197 -3.10 6.57 -12.91
N ALA A 198 -2.27 5.70 -13.49
CA ALA A 198 -0.86 5.74 -13.15
C ALA A 198 -0.30 7.13 -13.49
N THR A 199 0.58 7.65 -12.65
CA THR A 199 1.17 8.98 -12.81
C THR A 199 2.69 8.87 -12.85
N ALA A 200 3.32 9.80 -13.57
CA ALA A 200 4.76 9.83 -13.75
C ALA A 200 5.52 9.70 -12.41
N PRO A 201 6.64 8.96 -12.38
CA PRO A 201 7.24 8.24 -13.51
C PRO A 201 6.65 6.84 -13.79
N TRP A 202 5.60 6.42 -13.08
CA TRP A 202 5.01 5.10 -13.21
C TRP A 202 3.95 5.03 -14.33
N ASP A 203 3.89 3.87 -14.98
CA ASP A 203 2.82 3.44 -15.88
C ASP A 203 1.80 2.50 -15.19
N TYR A 204 2.08 2.10 -13.94
CA TYR A 204 1.26 1.21 -13.13
C TYR A 204 1.22 1.66 -11.66
N TRP A 205 0.05 1.52 -11.02
CA TRP A 205 -0.10 1.59 -9.56
C TRP A 205 -0.45 0.21 -8.99
N ALA A 206 0.14 -0.14 -7.85
CA ALA A 206 -0.09 -1.40 -7.15
C ALA A 206 -1.21 -1.29 -6.12
N LEU A 207 -1.26 -0.15 -5.41
CA LEU A 207 -2.24 0.10 -4.36
C LEU A 207 -2.90 1.46 -4.59
N TRP A 208 -4.21 1.54 -4.41
CA TRP A 208 -5.00 2.76 -4.51
C TRP A 208 -5.70 3.05 -3.18
N GLN A 209 -5.36 4.17 -2.54
CA GLN A 209 -6.13 4.70 -1.42
C GLN A 209 -7.33 5.50 -1.95
N TYR A 210 -8.54 4.96 -1.75
CA TYR A 210 -9.78 5.59 -2.20
C TYR A 210 -10.52 6.32 -1.08
N CYS A 211 -10.14 6.10 0.17
CA CYS A 211 -10.71 6.78 1.33
C CYS A 211 -9.62 7.10 2.34
N GLY A 212 -9.64 8.33 2.88
CA GLY A 212 -8.78 8.79 3.98
C GLY A 212 -9.54 9.79 4.86
N ASP A 213 -9.45 9.67 6.18
CA ASP A 213 -10.20 10.50 7.15
C ASP A 213 -11.73 10.55 6.94
N GLY A 214 -12.29 9.48 6.35
CA GLY A 214 -13.70 9.41 5.96
C GLY A 214 -14.09 10.24 4.74
N LYS A 215 -13.12 10.80 4.01
CA LYS A 215 -13.32 11.45 2.71
C LYS A 215 -13.30 10.39 1.60
N CYS A 216 -14.39 10.31 0.85
CA CYS A 216 -14.57 9.42 -0.29
C CYS A 216 -15.83 9.89 -1.04
N ASP A 217 -15.68 10.24 -2.32
CA ASP A 217 -16.81 10.68 -3.16
C ASP A 217 -17.41 9.52 -3.97
N LEU A 218 -16.86 8.30 -3.81
CA LEU A 218 -17.33 7.10 -4.48
C LEU A 218 -18.55 6.48 -3.77
N PRO A 219 -19.37 5.67 -4.49
CA PRO A 219 -20.53 5.04 -3.89
C PRO A 219 -20.18 4.11 -2.72
N ARG A 220 -20.71 4.41 -1.53
CA ARG A 220 -20.40 3.67 -0.28
C ARG A 220 -20.70 2.16 -0.33
N SER A 221 -21.63 1.74 -1.19
CA SER A 221 -21.97 0.32 -1.37
C SER A 221 -20.81 -0.48 -1.98
N ALA A 222 -20.03 0.14 -2.86
CA ALA A 222 -18.85 -0.47 -3.49
C ALA A 222 -17.53 -0.06 -2.81
N TYR A 223 -17.52 1.11 -2.15
CA TYR A 223 -16.35 1.73 -1.55
C TYR A 223 -16.63 2.08 -0.08
N PRO A 224 -16.69 1.07 0.82
CA PRO A 224 -16.97 1.30 2.23
C PRO A 224 -15.89 2.16 2.88
N ILE A 225 -16.28 3.09 3.74
CA ILE A 225 -15.36 4.04 4.41
C ILE A 225 -15.00 3.63 5.85
N GLY A 226 -15.54 2.50 6.33
CA GLY A 226 -15.28 1.96 7.65
C GLY A 226 -15.03 0.46 7.60
N VAL A 227 -14.37 -0.07 8.62
CA VAL A 227 -14.06 -1.49 8.79
C VAL A 227 -13.93 -1.80 10.28
N ALA A 228 -14.46 -2.93 10.73
CA ALA A 228 -14.47 -3.30 12.14
C ALA A 228 -15.00 -2.14 13.01
N ASN A 229 -14.22 -1.73 14.02
CA ASN A 229 -14.55 -0.62 14.90
C ASN A 229 -14.07 0.75 14.40
N ILE A 230 -13.50 0.85 13.19
CA ILE A 230 -13.00 2.10 12.60
C ILE A 230 -14.03 2.66 11.61
N ARG A 231 -14.71 3.75 11.99
CA ARG A 231 -15.76 4.37 11.18
C ARG A 231 -15.26 5.18 9.97
N LYS A 232 -14.04 5.71 10.07
CA LYS A 232 -13.39 6.56 9.06
C LYS A 232 -12.03 5.96 8.70
N ALA A 233 -12.05 4.71 8.26
CA ALA A 233 -10.83 3.98 7.96
C ALA A 233 -10.18 4.51 6.68
N GLU A 234 -8.84 4.50 6.65
CA GLU A 234 -8.11 4.71 5.41
C GLU A 234 -8.12 3.40 4.60
N ARG A 235 -8.86 3.39 3.49
CA ARG A 235 -9.18 2.17 2.75
C ARG A 235 -8.49 2.14 1.40
N ASN A 236 -7.91 0.98 1.12
CA ASN A 236 -7.10 0.77 -0.05
C ASN A 236 -7.58 -0.43 -0.87
N ILE A 237 -7.39 -0.35 -2.19
CA ILE A 237 -7.62 -1.41 -3.16
C ILE A 237 -6.28 -1.80 -3.77
N PHE A 238 -5.96 -3.09 -3.71
CA PHE A 238 -4.83 -3.66 -4.43
C PHE A 238 -5.23 -3.95 -5.88
N ARG A 239 -4.32 -3.68 -6.83
CA ARG A 239 -4.54 -3.95 -8.26
C ARG A 239 -4.25 -5.42 -8.60
N GLY A 240 -5.12 -6.29 -8.13
CA GLY A 240 -5.05 -7.74 -8.32
C GLY A 240 -6.05 -8.45 -7.41
N ASN A 241 -6.02 -9.78 -7.42
CA ASN A 241 -6.82 -10.58 -6.51
C ASN A 241 -6.14 -10.74 -5.13
N GLN A 242 -6.76 -11.49 -4.21
CA GLN A 242 -6.23 -11.69 -2.86
C GLN A 242 -4.91 -12.47 -2.82
N SER A 243 -4.74 -13.47 -3.68
CA SER A 243 -3.50 -14.23 -3.81
C SER A 243 -2.38 -13.32 -4.33
N ASP A 244 -2.68 -12.51 -5.36
CA ASP A 244 -1.72 -11.56 -5.92
C ASP A 244 -1.22 -10.57 -4.85
N LEU A 245 -2.11 -10.13 -3.95
CA LEU A 245 -1.74 -9.24 -2.83
C LEU A 245 -0.80 -9.94 -1.83
N GLN A 246 -1.07 -11.20 -1.48
CA GLN A 246 -0.21 -11.97 -0.59
C GLN A 246 1.17 -12.19 -1.22
N ASP A 247 1.21 -12.56 -2.50
CA ASP A 247 2.45 -12.75 -3.27
C ASP A 247 3.21 -11.44 -3.47
N PHE A 248 2.50 -10.33 -3.65
CA PHE A 248 3.09 -9.00 -3.71
C PHE A 248 3.82 -8.69 -2.41
N TRP A 249 3.19 -8.92 -1.25
CA TRP A 249 3.81 -8.73 0.05
C TRP A 249 5.03 -9.63 0.22
N GLN A 250 4.89 -10.93 -0.05
CA GLN A 250 5.98 -11.92 0.10
C GLN A 250 7.22 -11.59 -0.72
N ARG A 251 7.05 -10.97 -1.91
CA ARG A 251 8.17 -10.61 -2.79
C ARG A 251 8.80 -9.26 -2.48
N ARG A 252 8.04 -8.32 -1.92
CA ARG A 252 8.47 -6.91 -1.80
C ARG A 252 8.79 -6.49 -0.36
N ALA A 253 8.31 -7.22 0.63
CA ALA A 253 8.56 -6.89 2.01
C ALA A 253 9.98 -7.28 2.44
N TRP A 254 10.57 -6.43 3.27
CA TRP A 254 11.87 -6.66 3.89
C TRP A 254 11.69 -7.60 5.08
N ASN A 255 12.57 -8.57 5.27
CA ASN A 255 12.62 -9.36 6.50
C ASN A 255 13.69 -8.79 7.46
N PRO A 256 13.32 -8.03 8.51
CA PRO A 256 14.29 -7.42 9.42
C PRO A 256 15.07 -8.45 10.25
N ALA A 257 14.65 -9.71 10.30
CA ALA A 257 15.34 -10.78 11.02
C ALA A 257 16.43 -11.49 10.19
N GLY A 258 16.71 -11.07 8.95
CA GLY A 258 17.87 -11.55 8.18
C GLY A 258 17.68 -12.87 7.42
N GLY A 259 16.48 -13.15 6.88
CA GLY A 259 16.30 -14.28 5.95
C GLY A 259 16.94 -14.01 4.59
N LYS A 260 17.49 -15.04 3.93
CA LYS A 260 17.99 -14.93 2.54
C LYS A 260 16.88 -14.36 1.64
N PRO A 261 17.19 -13.44 0.70
CA PRO A 261 16.24 -13.03 -0.33
C PRO A 261 15.70 -14.26 -1.05
N ARG A 262 14.37 -14.39 -1.20
CA ARG A 262 13.82 -15.48 -2.00
C ARG A 262 14.09 -15.20 -3.48
N PRO A 263 14.54 -16.18 -4.26
CA PRO A 263 14.68 -16.03 -5.71
C PRO A 263 13.37 -15.57 -6.34
N GLU A 264 13.43 -14.67 -7.33
CA GLU A 264 12.27 -14.42 -8.19
C GLU A 264 11.91 -15.71 -8.93
N PRO A 265 10.62 -16.10 -8.99
CA PRO A 265 10.21 -17.14 -9.94
C PRO A 265 10.48 -16.61 -11.35
N GLU A 266 11.34 -17.32 -12.07
CA GLU A 266 11.65 -17.08 -13.47
C GLU A 266 10.32 -16.94 -14.24
N ARG A 267 10.12 -15.79 -14.91
CA ARG A 267 9.02 -15.65 -15.84
C ARG A 267 9.20 -16.75 -16.88
N ALA A 268 8.36 -17.77 -16.84
CA ALA A 268 8.19 -18.69 -17.94
C ALA A 268 7.78 -17.83 -19.15
N LEU A 269 8.76 -17.52 -19.99
CA LEU A 269 8.56 -17.12 -21.37
C LEU A 269 7.83 -18.29 -22.02
N THR A 270 6.51 -18.25 -21.99
CA THR A 270 5.68 -18.97 -22.93
C THR A 270 5.92 -18.32 -24.30
N ALA A 271 7.03 -18.70 -24.92
CA ALA A 271 7.20 -18.57 -26.35
C ALA A 271 6.24 -19.57 -26.98
N GLY A 272 5.06 -19.08 -27.36
CA GLY A 272 4.18 -19.80 -28.28
C GLY A 272 4.75 -19.70 -29.69
N LEU A 273 5.24 -20.83 -30.20
CA LEU A 273 5.03 -21.32 -31.56
C LEU A 273 4.73 -22.81 -31.46
#